data_AF-A0A1G6W153-F1
#
_entry.id   AF-A0A1G6W153-F1
#
_cell.length_a   1.000
_cell.length_b   1.000
_cell.length_c   1.000
_cell.angle_alpha   90.00
_cell.angle_beta   90.00
_cell.angle_gamma   90.00
#
_symmetry.space_group_name_H-M   'P 1'
#
loop_
_entity.id
_entity.type
_entity.pdbx_description
1 polymer ?
#
loop_
_entity_poly.entity_id
_entity_poly.type
_entity_poly.pdbx_seq_one_letter_code
_entity_poly.pdbx_strand_id
1 'polypeptide(L)'
;MLVVKKINAYIGLILGAIAITIAPMLKVPVKGNWNLYQADPRLLYISLAIFALAALFLFVRALSMFRLMAIVAVIWTAVMAAAVWFKVNNYFGSKFFDKMLSKTIHFQWGWIVLLVAVILLATSVKKERLEIKP
;
A
#
# COMPACT_ATOMS: atom_id res chain seq x y z
N MET A 1 20.06 19.19 3.01
CA MET A 1 19.07 19.28 1.92
C MET A 1 18.40 17.92 1.72
N LEU A 2 17.12 17.84 1.36
CA LEU A 2 16.50 16.55 0.98
C LEU A 2 16.63 16.34 -0.52
N VAL A 3 16.98 15.13 -0.93
CA VAL A 3 17.13 14.73 -2.34
C VAL A 3 16.32 13.47 -2.60
N VAL A 4 15.73 13.37 -3.79
CA VAL A 4 14.90 12.24 -4.20
C VAL A 4 15.60 11.38 -5.24
N LYS A 5 15.66 10.07 -4.98
CA LYS A 5 15.92 9.04 -5.98
C LYS A 5 14.69 8.88 -6.87
N LYS A 6 14.67 9.63 -7.98
CA LYS A 6 13.54 9.70 -8.91
C LYS A 6 13.03 8.32 -9.34
N ILE A 7 13.94 7.40 -9.68
CA ILE A 7 13.59 6.04 -10.12
C ILE A 7 12.74 5.33 -9.05
N ASN A 8 13.20 5.29 -7.80
CA ASN A 8 12.47 4.67 -6.70
C ASN A 8 11.12 5.34 -6.45
N ALA A 9 11.06 6.68 -6.50
CA ALA A 9 9.82 7.42 -6.27
C ALA A 9 8.76 7.10 -7.35
N TYR A 10 9.13 7.15 -8.63
CA TYR A 10 8.20 6.89 -9.73
C TYR A 10 7.80 5.42 -9.79
N ILE A 11 8.75 4.48 -9.68
CA ILE A 11 8.41 3.05 -9.66
C ILE A 11 7.52 2.72 -8.46
N GLY A 12 7.83 3.28 -7.28
CA GLY A 12 7.01 3.12 -6.08
C GLY A 12 5.57 3.62 -6.26
N LEU A 13 5.39 4.80 -6.86
CA LEU A 13 4.05 5.34 -7.15
C LEU A 13 3.29 4.47 -8.16
N ILE A 14 3.93 4.05 -9.25
CA ILE A 14 3.32 3.24 -10.31
C ILE A 14 2.93 1.86 -9.77
N LEU A 15 3.85 1.16 -9.09
CA LEU A 15 3.57 -0.15 -8.51
C LEU A 15 2.48 -0.07 -7.45
N GLY A 16 2.45 0.99 -6.64
CA GLY A 16 1.40 1.20 -5.66
C GLY A 16 0.03 1.39 -6.30
N ALA A 17 -0.05 2.22 -7.36
CA ALA A 17 -1.29 2.40 -8.11
C ALA A 17 -1.79 1.08 -8.71
N ILE A 18 -0.91 0.29 -9.34
CA ILE A 18 -1.24 -1.03 -9.89
C ILE A 18 -1.71 -1.98 -8.79
N ALA A 19 -0.99 -2.03 -7.67
CA ALA A 19 -1.33 -2.90 -6.56
C ALA A 19 -2.73 -2.59 -6.01
N ILE A 20 -3.00 -1.32 -5.72
CA ILE A 20 -4.24 -0.87 -5.07
C ILE A 20 -5.46 -1.04 -5.99
N THR A 21 -5.30 -0.86 -7.30
CA THR A 21 -6.43 -0.80 -8.24
C THR A 21 -6.69 -2.12 -8.99
N ILE A 22 -5.63 -2.82 -9.40
CA ILE A 22 -5.73 -3.93 -10.37
C ILE A 22 -5.28 -5.25 -9.74
N ALA A 23 -4.25 -5.22 -8.89
CA ALA A 23 -3.66 -6.46 -8.41
C ALA A 23 -4.64 -7.26 -7.51
N PRO A 24 -4.64 -8.59 -7.64
CA PRO A 24 -5.41 -9.45 -6.76
C PRO A 24 -4.82 -9.37 -5.34
N MET A 25 -5.66 -8.95 -4.39
CA MET A 25 -5.36 -8.90 -2.97
C MET A 25 -5.82 -10.17 -2.26
N LEU A 26 -6.97 -10.71 -2.68
CA LEU A 26 -7.55 -11.92 -2.11
C LEU A 26 -8.00 -12.87 -3.22
N LYS A 27 -8.00 -14.16 -2.94
CA LYS A 27 -8.67 -15.17 -3.76
C LYS A 27 -9.83 -15.73 -2.96
N VAL A 28 -11.03 -15.51 -3.46
CA VAL A 28 -12.29 -15.93 -2.86
C VAL A 28 -12.83 -17.12 -3.67
N PRO A 29 -13.30 -18.20 -3.03
CA PRO A 29 -13.65 -19.46 -3.71
C PRO A 29 -14.69 -19.33 -4.84
N VAL A 30 -15.70 -18.46 -4.68
CA VAL A 30 -16.82 -18.39 -5.62
C VAL A 30 -16.64 -17.33 -6.70
N LYS A 31 -16.01 -16.19 -6.35
CA LYS A 31 -15.85 -15.03 -7.26
C LYS A 31 -14.42 -14.85 -7.79
N GLY A 32 -13.48 -15.72 -7.40
CA GLY A 32 -12.09 -15.68 -7.88
C GLY A 32 -11.25 -14.57 -7.23
N ASN A 33 -10.43 -13.91 -8.04
CA ASN A 33 -9.48 -12.90 -7.58
C ASN A 33 -10.17 -11.57 -7.29
N TRP A 34 -9.99 -11.08 -6.07
CA TRP A 34 -10.50 -9.81 -5.60
C TRP A 34 -9.38 -8.79 -5.46
N ASN A 35 -9.58 -7.61 -6.04
CA ASN A 35 -8.76 -6.44 -5.73
C ASN A 35 -9.24 -5.74 -4.45
N LEU A 36 -8.58 -4.65 -4.09
CA LEU A 36 -8.91 -3.91 -2.87
C LEU A 36 -10.32 -3.31 -2.89
N TYR A 37 -10.81 -2.87 -4.06
CA TYR A 37 -12.17 -2.36 -4.23
C TYR A 37 -13.22 -3.40 -3.83
N GLN A 38 -13.06 -4.63 -4.31
CA GLN A 38 -13.98 -5.73 -4.05
C GLN A 38 -13.89 -6.21 -2.60
N ALA A 39 -12.71 -6.16 -1.99
CA ALA A 39 -12.52 -6.49 -0.58
C ALA A 39 -13.16 -5.44 0.34
N ASP A 40 -12.87 -4.16 0.12
CA ASP A 40 -13.45 -3.03 0.83
C ASP A 40 -13.22 -1.70 0.07
N PRO A 41 -14.26 -1.05 -0.46
CA PRO A 41 -14.11 0.22 -1.17
C PRO A 41 -13.48 1.32 -0.31
N ARG A 42 -13.67 1.29 1.01
CA ARG A 42 -13.11 2.32 1.91
C ARG A 42 -11.59 2.21 1.95
N LEU A 43 -11.05 0.99 1.98
CA LEU A 43 -9.61 0.75 1.93
C LEU A 43 -9.01 1.24 0.61
N LEU A 44 -9.73 1.06 -0.51
CA LEU A 44 -9.33 1.63 -1.80
C LEU A 44 -9.23 3.15 -1.74
N TYR A 45 -10.29 3.85 -1.33
CA TYR A 45 -10.32 5.32 -1.38
C TYR A 45 -9.27 5.96 -0.48
N ILE A 46 -9.05 5.43 0.72
CA ILE A 46 -8.00 5.94 1.61
C ILE A 46 -6.62 5.70 0.98
N SER A 47 -6.39 4.53 0.38
CA SER A 47 -5.12 4.23 -0.30
C SER A 47 -4.89 5.16 -1.50
N LEU A 48 -5.91 5.42 -2.31
CA LEU A 48 -5.83 6.37 -3.42
C LEU A 48 -5.52 7.79 -2.93
N ALA A 49 -6.15 8.25 -1.84
CA ALA A 49 -5.87 9.55 -1.26
C ALA A 49 -4.41 9.68 -0.79
N ILE A 50 -3.88 8.66 -0.11
CA ILE A 50 -2.49 8.63 0.36
C ILE A 50 -1.52 8.69 -0.81
N PHE A 51 -1.71 7.87 -1.85
CA PHE A 51 -0.83 7.83 -3.02
C PHE A 51 -0.97 9.08 -3.90
N ALA A 52 -2.16 9.64 -4.04
CA ALA A 52 -2.39 10.89 -4.76
C ALA A 52 -1.71 12.07 -4.05
N LEU A 53 -1.80 12.17 -2.72
CA LEU A 53 -1.09 13.18 -1.94
C LEU A 53 0.44 13.00 -2.02
N ALA A 54 0.94 11.76 -1.97
CA ALA A 54 2.35 11.49 -2.19
C ALA A 54 2.80 11.97 -3.58
N ALA A 55 2.05 11.65 -4.63
CA ALA A 55 2.34 12.12 -5.99
C ALA A 55 2.32 13.65 -6.07
N LEU A 56 1.29 14.31 -5.51
CA LEU A 56 1.19 15.77 -5.46
C LEU A 56 2.41 16.41 -4.82
N PHE A 57 2.82 15.94 -3.63
CA PHE A 57 3.98 16.48 -2.92
C PHE A 57 5.30 16.24 -3.65
N LEU A 58 5.42 15.14 -4.40
CA LEU A 58 6.55 14.91 -5.29
C LEU A 58 6.59 15.95 -6.42
N PHE A 59 5.46 16.23 -7.06
CA PHE A 59 5.37 17.17 -8.19
C PHE A 59 5.63 18.63 -7.78
N VAL A 60 5.04 19.09 -6.67
CA VAL A 60 5.28 20.45 -6.15
C VAL A 60 6.61 20.59 -5.42
N ARG A 61 7.45 19.55 -5.41
CA ARG A 61 8.76 19.48 -4.73
C ARG A 61 8.69 19.73 -3.21
N ALA A 62 7.55 19.45 -2.58
CA ALA A 62 7.40 19.47 -1.13
C ALA A 62 7.99 18.19 -0.51
N LEU A 63 9.32 18.03 -0.59
CA LEU A 63 10.01 16.76 -0.31
C LEU A 63 9.87 16.26 1.14
N SER A 64 9.69 17.18 2.09
CA SER A 64 9.40 16.82 3.48
C SER A 64 8.03 16.15 3.62
N MET A 65 7.01 16.71 2.96
CA MET A 65 5.65 16.16 2.94
C MET A 65 5.57 14.87 2.11
N PHE A 66 6.30 14.79 1.00
CA PHE A 66 6.42 13.54 0.23
C PHE A 66 7.02 12.42 1.10
N ARG A 67 8.09 12.71 1.85
CA ARG A 67 8.70 11.73 2.78
C ARG A 67 7.73 11.31 3.88
N LEU A 68 6.97 12.26 4.44
CA LEU A 68 5.92 11.95 5.41
C LEU A 68 4.90 11.00 4.81
N MET A 69 4.39 11.30 3.61
CA MET A 69 3.40 10.46 2.94
C MET A 69 3.93 9.08 2.57
N ALA A 70 5.21 8.96 2.24
CA ALA A 70 5.85 7.65 2.03
C ALA A 70 5.85 6.80 3.31
N ILE A 71 6.09 7.40 4.48
CA ILE A 71 6.01 6.73 5.78
C ILE A 71 4.54 6.36 6.10
N VAL A 72 3.61 7.30 5.87
CA VAL A 72 2.17 7.06 6.04
C VAL A 72 1.72 5.89 5.17
N ALA A 73 2.20 5.78 3.91
CA ALA A 73 1.88 4.68 3.03
C ALA A 73 2.37 3.31 3.57
N VAL A 74 3.56 3.26 4.18
CA VAL A 74 4.07 2.04 4.83
C VAL A 74 3.19 1.63 6.01
N ILE A 75 2.89 2.57 6.91
CA ILE A 75 2.05 2.31 8.09
C ILE A 75 0.65 1.89 7.64
N TRP A 76 0.07 2.62 6.69
CA TRP A 76 -1.25 2.32 6.13
C TRP A 76 -1.30 0.93 5.48
N THR A 77 -0.25 0.51 4.78
CA THR A 77 -0.18 -0.84 4.19
C THR A 77 -0.26 -1.92 5.27
N ALA A 78 0.41 -1.75 6.41
CA ALA A 78 0.32 -2.67 7.53
C ALA A 78 -1.08 -2.68 8.17
N VAL A 79 -1.65 -1.49 8.42
CA VAL A 79 -3.01 -1.33 8.97
C VAL A 79 -4.05 -1.97 8.05
N MET A 80 -3.92 -1.76 6.74
CA MET A 80 -4.81 -2.31 5.73
C MET A 80 -4.71 -3.84 5.67
N ALA A 81 -3.51 -4.41 5.71
CA ALA A 81 -3.31 -5.86 5.76
C ALA A 81 -3.96 -6.47 7.01
N ALA A 82 -3.77 -5.83 8.18
CA ALA A 82 -4.41 -6.25 9.42
C ALA A 82 -5.94 -6.15 9.32
N ALA A 83 -6.49 -5.05 8.81
CA ALA A 83 -7.93 -4.86 8.63
C ALA A 83 -8.54 -5.93 7.72
N VAL A 84 -7.89 -6.25 6.59
CA VAL A 84 -8.33 -7.33 5.70
C VAL A 84 -8.23 -8.69 6.38
N TRP A 85 -7.16 -8.94 7.14
CA TRP A 85 -7.02 -10.19 7.90
C TRP A 85 -8.12 -10.35 8.95
N PHE A 86 -8.40 -9.31 9.74
CA PHE A 86 -9.50 -9.35 10.72
C PHE A 86 -10.85 -9.55 10.05
N LYS A 87 -11.07 -8.88 8.91
CA LYS A 87 -12.27 -9.03 8.09
C LYS A 87 -12.44 -10.49 7.65
N VAL A 88 -11.43 -11.08 7.02
CA VAL A 88 -11.49 -12.48 6.55
C VAL A 88 -11.72 -13.50 7.68
N ASN A 89 -11.20 -13.24 8.89
CA ASN A 89 -11.28 -14.19 10.00
C ASN A 89 -12.51 -14.00 10.92
N ASN A 90 -13.23 -12.87 10.87
CA ASN A 90 -14.28 -12.54 11.84
C ASN A 90 -15.61 -12.01 11.23
N TYR A 91 -15.76 -11.92 9.91
CA TYR A 91 -16.87 -11.13 9.33
C TYR A 91 -18.26 -11.77 9.31
N PHE A 92 -18.42 -13.09 9.42
CA PHE A 92 -19.73 -13.71 9.20
C PHE A 92 -20.53 -13.92 10.48
N GLY A 93 -19.99 -13.57 11.66
CA GLY A 93 -20.72 -13.59 12.93
C GLY A 93 -21.22 -14.97 13.35
N SER A 94 -20.83 -16.03 12.63
CA SER A 94 -21.16 -17.41 12.96
C SER A 94 -19.86 -18.21 12.95
N LYS A 95 -19.51 -18.77 14.12
CA LYS A 95 -18.28 -19.52 14.34
C LYS A 95 -18.07 -20.66 13.34
N PHE A 96 -19.13 -21.14 12.68
CA PHE A 96 -19.08 -22.18 11.65
C PHE A 96 -18.74 -21.64 10.26
N PHE A 97 -19.48 -20.66 9.74
CA PHE A 97 -19.18 -20.07 8.42
C PHE A 97 -17.85 -19.30 8.43
N ASP A 98 -17.50 -18.64 9.53
CA ASP A 98 -16.20 -17.98 9.71
C ASP A 98 -15.05 -18.97 9.57
N LYS A 99 -15.18 -20.17 10.16
CA LYS A 99 -14.12 -21.21 10.14
C LYS A 99 -14.00 -21.92 8.78
N MET A 100 -15.08 -21.97 8.00
CA MET A 100 -15.10 -22.55 6.66
C MET A 100 -14.63 -21.54 5.58
N LEU A 101 -15.09 -20.28 5.65
CA LEU A 101 -14.74 -19.24 4.68
C LEU A 101 -13.33 -18.67 4.90
N SER A 102 -12.88 -18.49 6.15
CA SER A 102 -11.51 -18.02 6.44
C SER A 102 -10.44 -18.97 5.90
N LYS A 103 -10.65 -20.29 5.98
CA LYS A 103 -9.76 -21.30 5.40
C LYS A 103 -9.70 -21.26 3.87
N THR A 104 -10.69 -20.65 3.23
CA THR A 104 -10.83 -20.69 1.78
C THR A 104 -10.39 -19.37 1.12
N ILE A 105 -10.39 -18.26 1.87
CA ILE A 105 -9.90 -16.97 1.39
C ILE A 105 -8.38 -16.88 1.57
N HIS A 106 -7.65 -16.74 0.47
CA HIS A 106 -6.19 -16.69 0.48
C HIS A 106 -5.69 -15.31 0.07
N PHE A 107 -4.69 -14.79 0.79
CA PHE A 107 -3.96 -13.60 0.37
C PHE A 107 -3.23 -13.87 -0.96
N GLN A 108 -3.23 -12.88 -1.85
CA GLN A 108 -2.64 -12.98 -3.18
C GLN A 108 -1.41 -12.06 -3.33
N TRP A 109 -0.73 -12.14 -4.47
CA TRP A 109 0.54 -11.46 -4.71
C TRP A 109 0.46 -9.92 -4.74
N GLY A 110 -0.74 -9.33 -4.85
CA GLY A 110 -0.93 -7.88 -4.82
C GLY A 110 -0.36 -7.22 -3.56
N TRP A 111 -0.36 -7.93 -2.42
CA TRP A 111 0.28 -7.48 -1.18
C TRP A 111 1.79 -7.34 -1.31
N ILE A 112 2.44 -8.27 -2.00
CA ILE A 112 3.89 -8.23 -2.23
C ILE A 112 4.23 -7.02 -3.09
N VAL A 113 3.46 -6.78 -4.16
CA VAL A 113 3.66 -5.62 -5.04
C VAL A 113 3.45 -4.31 -4.28
N LEU A 114 2.44 -4.23 -3.42
CA LEU A 114 2.22 -3.07 -2.57
C LEU A 114 3.36 -2.86 -1.57
N LEU A 115 3.89 -3.92 -0.95
CA LEU A 115 5.03 -3.84 -0.04
C LEU A 115 6.28 -3.31 -0.74
N VAL A 116 6.59 -3.84 -1.94
CA VAL A 116 7.70 -3.34 -2.75
C VAL A 116 7.50 -1.87 -3.10
N ALA A 117 6.28 -1.49 -3.50
CA ALA A 117 5.94 -0.11 -3.81
C ALA A 117 6.24 0.85 -2.64
N VAL A 118 5.75 0.54 -1.43
CA VAL A 118 5.94 1.42 -0.27
C VAL A 118 7.37 1.43 0.26
N ILE A 119 8.12 0.33 0.12
CA ILE A 119 9.56 0.31 0.43
C ILE A 119 10.34 1.22 -0.53
N LEU A 120 10.03 1.17 -1.84
CA LEU A 120 10.64 2.05 -2.82
C LEU A 120 10.33 3.53 -2.53
N LEU A 121 9.07 3.85 -2.18
CA LEU A 121 8.69 5.20 -1.76
C LEU A 121 9.46 5.64 -0.51
N ALA A 122 9.48 4.82 0.55
CA ALA A 122 10.13 5.17 1.81
C ALA A 122 11.65 5.37 1.67
N THR A 123 12.30 4.60 0.79
CA THR A 123 13.74 4.69 0.52
C THR A 123 14.11 5.71 -0.56
N SER A 124 13.12 6.37 -1.17
CA SER A 124 13.35 7.32 -2.25
C SER A 124 13.91 8.66 -1.78
N VAL A 125 13.65 9.08 -0.53
CA VAL A 125 14.13 10.36 0.00
C VAL A 125 15.36 10.17 0.86
N LYS A 126 16.44 10.89 0.55
CA LYS A 126 17.68 10.93 1.34
C LYS A 126 17.96 12.34 1.85
N LYS A 127 18.59 12.44 3.01
CA LYS A 127 19.20 13.68 3.50
C LYS A 127 20.61 13.73 2.94
N GLU A 128 20.93 14.75 2.14
CA GLU A 128 22.32 15.03 1.79
C GLU A 128 23.07 15.45 3.04
N ARG A 129 24.20 14.77 3.27
CA ARG A 129 25.21 15.18 4.23
C ARG A 129 26.14 16.13 3.47
N LEU A 130 26.25 17.37 3.93
CA LEU A 130 27.20 18.32 3.35
C LEU A 130 28.61 17.79 3.67
N GLU A 131 29.35 17.33 2.66
CA GLU A 131 30.77 17.04 2.80
C GLU A 131 31.49 18.39 2.89
N ILE A 132 31.90 18.75 4.11
CA ILE A 132 32.83 19.86 4.31
C ILE A 132 34.18 19.34 3.82
N LYS A 133 34.56 19.68 2.59
CA LYS A 133 35.93 19.45 2.13
C LYS A 133 36.87 20.31 2.99
N PRO A 134 37.95 19.73 3.55
CA PRO A 134 38.95 20.48 4.32
C PRO A 134 39.72 21.48 3.44
#